data_AF-A0A448PHL3-F1
#
_entry.id   AF-A0A448PHL3-F1
#
_cell.length_a   1.000
_cell.length_b   1.000
_cell.length_c   1.000
_cell.angle_alpha   90.00
_cell.angle_beta   90.00
_cell.angle_gamma   90.00
#
_symmetry.space_group_name_H-M   'P 1'
#
loop_
_entity.id
_entity.type
_entity.pdbx_description
1 polymer ?
#
loop_
_entity_poly.entity_id
_entity_poly.type
_entity_poly.pdbx_seq_one_letter_code
_entity_poly.pdbx_strand_id
1 'polypeptide(L)' 'MTHDIRTTAALIAEPVAGDTASREAADRELFAARAELASLGAAASPSRLERALERLEAAQQALRQPLSRAA' A
#
# COMPACT_ATOMS: atom_id res chain seq x y z
N MET A 1 22.13 8.12 38.14
CA MET A 1 21.42 6.86 37.88
C MET A 1 20.22 7.21 37.03
N THR A 2 20.47 7.36 35.75
CA THR A 2 19.53 7.99 34.82
C THR A 2 19.43 7.07 33.62
N HIS A 3 18.20 6.78 33.22
CA HIS A 3 17.76 6.27 31.91
C HIS A 3 17.08 4.90 31.97
N ASP A 4 15.80 4.90 32.33
CA ASP A 4 14.88 3.81 31.96
C ASP A 4 13.48 4.37 31.71
N ILE A 5 13.36 5.37 30.82
CA ILE A 5 12.05 5.89 30.37
C ILE A 5 11.86 5.69 28.85
N ARG A 6 12.88 5.28 28.10
CA ARG A 6 12.76 5.11 26.64
C ARG A 6 12.06 3.83 26.19
N THR A 7 11.96 2.81 27.04
CA THR A 7 11.48 1.48 26.64
C THR A 7 9.95 1.38 26.61
N THR A 8 9.21 2.27 27.27
CA THR A 8 7.73 2.23 27.30
C THR A 8 7.06 2.90 26.11
N ALA A 9 7.76 3.71 25.31
CA ALA A 9 7.19 4.40 24.16
C ALA A 9 6.99 3.50 22.92
N ALA A 10 7.68 2.36 22.84
CA ALA A 10 7.59 1.45 21.70
C ALA A 10 6.33 0.56 21.72
N LEU A 11 5.80 0.23 22.90
CA LEU A 11 4.70 -0.72 23.03
C LEU A 11 3.30 -0.12 22.78
N ILE A 12 3.20 1.20 22.63
CA ILE A 12 1.91 1.91 22.45
C ILE A 12 1.72 2.42 21.00
N ALA A 13 2.71 2.24 20.14
CA ALA A 13 2.67 2.72 18.75
C ALA A 13 2.11 1.67 17.76
N GLU A 14 2.01 0.39 18.15
CA GLU A 14 1.92 -0.72 17.20
C GLU A 14 0.54 -1.42 17.06
N PRO A 15 -0.57 -0.67 17.02
CA PRO A 15 -1.66 -1.12 16.15
C PRO A 15 -2.17 -0.03 15.20
N VAL A 16 -1.88 1.25 15.47
CA VAL A 16 -2.33 2.37 14.62
C VAL A 16 -1.33 2.65 13.49
N ALA A 17 -0.02 2.55 13.75
CA ALA A 17 1.01 2.88 12.76
C ALA A 17 1.08 1.85 11.61
N GLY A 18 0.83 0.57 11.89
CA GLY A 18 0.79 -0.48 10.86
C GLY A 18 -0.38 -0.34 9.90
N ASP A 19 -1.52 0.14 10.40
CA ASP A 19 -2.75 0.35 9.63
C ASP A 19 -2.66 1.56 8.70
N THR A 20 -2.14 2.66 9.23
CA THR A 20 -1.85 3.84 8.42
C THR A 20 -0.73 3.59 7.41
N ALA A 21 0.33 2.87 7.77
CA ALA A 21 1.45 2.61 6.87
C ALA A 21 1.08 1.67 5.71
N SER A 22 0.24 0.65 5.97
CA SER A 22 -0.24 -0.27 4.92
C SER A 22 -1.18 0.44 3.96
N ARG A 23 -2.07 1.28 4.48
CA ARG A 23 -2.96 2.10 3.67
C ARG A 23 -2.18 3.12 2.82
N GLU A 24 -1.20 3.81 3.38
CA GLU A 24 -0.31 4.71 2.64
C GLU A 24 0.48 3.99 1.55
N ALA A 25 0.96 2.78 1.81
CA ALA A 25 1.65 1.96 0.80
C ALA A 25 0.71 1.59 -0.35
N ALA A 26 -0.54 1.20 -0.03
CA ALA A 26 -1.55 0.88 -1.03
C ALA A 26 -1.98 2.12 -1.85
N ASP A 27 -2.08 3.29 -1.22
CA ASP A 27 -2.35 4.58 -1.90
C ASP A 27 -1.20 4.97 -2.85
N ARG A 28 0.06 4.77 -2.43
CA ARG A 28 1.24 4.98 -3.30
C ARG A 28 1.22 4.05 -4.50
N GLU A 29 0.96 2.76 -4.31
CA GLU A 29 0.86 1.79 -5.41
C GLU A 29 -0.32 2.08 -6.33
N LEU A 30 -1.45 2.55 -5.79
CA LEU A 30 -2.60 2.98 -6.61
C LEU A 30 -2.24 4.18 -7.49
N PHE A 31 -1.51 5.16 -6.95
CA PHE A 31 -1.02 6.29 -7.73
C PHE A 31 -0.06 5.83 -8.84
N ALA A 32 0.88 4.95 -8.52
CA ALA A 32 1.82 4.41 -9.49
C ALA A 32 1.11 3.62 -10.61
N ALA A 33 0.16 2.74 -10.26
CA ALA A 33 -0.61 1.97 -11.23
C ALA A 33 -1.44 2.86 -12.15
N ARG A 34 -2.03 3.95 -11.63
CA ARG A 34 -2.75 4.94 -12.44
C ARG A 34 -1.83 5.69 -13.38
N ALA A 35 -0.65 6.09 -12.93
CA ALA A 35 0.34 6.76 -13.77
C ALA A 35 0.85 5.84 -14.89
N GLU A 36 1.08 4.56 -14.58
CA GLU A 36 1.47 3.54 -15.56
C GLU A 36 0.37 3.36 -16.62
N LEU A 37 -0.89 3.21 -16.20
CA LEU A 37 -2.04 3.10 -17.11
C LEU A 37 -2.21 4.34 -17.99
N ALA A 38 -2.05 5.55 -17.44
CA ALA A 38 -2.12 6.80 -18.20
C ALA A 38 -0.94 6.98 -19.17
N SER A 39 0.21 6.37 -18.88
CA SER A 39 1.37 6.36 -19.77
C SER A 39 1.25 5.33 -20.90
N LEU A 40 0.28 4.41 -20.85
CA LEU A 40 0.05 3.48 -21.95
C LEU A 40 -0.55 4.24 -23.13
N GLY A 41 0.26 4.40 -24.18
CA GLY A 41 -0.23 4.92 -25.45
C GLY A 41 -1.16 3.93 -26.16
N ALA A 42 -1.92 4.42 -27.14
CA ALA A 42 -2.87 3.60 -27.92
C ALA A 42 -2.22 2.42 -28.69
N ALA A 43 -0.90 2.42 -28.83
CA ALA A 43 -0.12 1.33 -29.44
C ALA A 43 0.42 0.31 -28.43
N ALA A 44 0.07 0.43 -27.14
CA ALA A 44 0.43 -0.58 -26.14
C ALA A 44 -0.13 -1.96 -26.54
N SER A 45 0.66 -3.00 -26.32
CA SER A 45 0.20 -4.36 -26.58
C SER A 45 -0.96 -4.71 -25.63
N PRO A 46 -1.95 -5.51 -26.07
CA PRO A 46 -3.09 -5.89 -25.23
C PRO A 46 -2.68 -6.47 -23.88
N SER A 47 -1.69 -7.36 -23.85
CA SER A 47 -1.19 -7.96 -22.61
C SER A 47 -0.54 -6.95 -21.64
N ARG A 48 -0.03 -5.82 -22.13
CA ARG A 48 0.49 -4.74 -21.26
C ARG A 48 -0.63 -3.96 -20.62
N LEU A 49 -1.72 -3.72 -21.36
CA LEU A 49 -2.92 -3.11 -20.81
C LEU A 49 -3.54 -4.00 -19.72
N GLU A 50 -3.71 -5.30 -20.00
CA GLU A 50 -4.22 -6.27 -19.03
C GLU A 50 -3.41 -6.26 -17.74
N ARG A 51 -2.07 -6.31 -17.85
CA ARG A 51 -1.18 -6.27 -16.69
C ARG A 51 -1.27 -4.98 -15.88
N ALA A 52 -1.47 -3.83 -16.53
CA ALA A 52 -1.67 -2.56 -15.84
C ALA A 52 -3.03 -2.53 -15.10
N LEU A 53 -4.07 -3.13 -15.67
CA LEU A 53 -5.38 -3.25 -15.03
C LEU A 53 -5.32 -4.20 -13.83
N GLU A 54 -4.67 -5.35 -13.95
CA GLU A 54 -4.44 -6.29 -12.83
C GLU A 54 -3.72 -5.61 -11.67
N ARG A 55 -2.69 -4.80 -11.97
CA ARG A 55 -1.94 -4.07 -10.95
C ARG A 55 -2.78 -2.97 -10.28
N LEU A 56 -3.63 -2.29 -11.06
CA LEU A 56 -4.58 -1.31 -10.54
C LEU A 56 -5.60 -1.98 -9.60
N GLU A 57 -6.13 -3.14 -9.99
CA GLU A 57 -7.07 -3.91 -9.18
C GLU A 57 -6.40 -4.41 -7.89
N ALA A 58 -5.18 -4.92 -7.95
CA ALA A 58 -4.43 -5.35 -6.77
C ALA A 58 -4.22 -4.20 -5.76
N ALA A 59 -3.87 -3.00 -6.23
CA ALA A 59 -3.73 -1.82 -5.37
C ALA A 59 -5.07 -1.40 -4.74
N GLN A 60 -6.16 -1.46 -5.49
CA GLN A 60 -7.51 -1.18 -4.96
C GLN A 60 -7.94 -2.24 -3.94
N GLN A 61 -7.63 -3.50 -4.19
CA GLN A 61 -7.94 -4.58 -3.28
C GLN A 61 -7.15 -4.44 -1.97
N ALA A 62 -5.88 -4.02 -2.04
CA ALA A 62 -5.08 -3.72 -0.86
C ALA A 62 -5.68 -2.57 -0.01
N LEU A 63 -6.32 -1.57 -0.65
CA LEU A 63 -7.04 -0.50 0.06
C LEU A 63 -8.37 -0.95 0.68
N ARG A 64 -8.98 -1.99 0.11
CA ARG A 64 -10.29 -2.53 0.55
C ARG A 64 -10.17 -3.64 1.57
N GLN A 65 -9.03 -4.33 1.63
CA GLN A 65 -8.80 -5.30 2.67
C GLN A 65 -8.64 -4.55 4.00
N PRO A 66 -9.57 -4.74 4.97
CA PRO A 66 -9.24 -4.41 6.34
C PRO A 66 -8.00 -5.23 6.68
N LEU A 67 -7.06 -4.63 7.42
CA LEU A 67 -5.80 -5.24 7.85
C LEU A 67 -5.96 -6.47 8.76
N SER A 68 -7.16 -7.03 8.84
CA SER A 68 -7.46 -8.36 9.34
C SER A 68 -7.01 -9.45 8.36
N ARG A 69 -5.72 -9.49 8.03
CA ARG A 69 -5.07 -10.73 7.61
C ARG A 69 -3.64 -10.81 8.15
N ALA A 70 -3.57 -10.70 9.48
CA ALA A 70 -2.53 -11.33 10.26
C ALA A 70 -3.23 -12.34 11.19
N ALA A 71 -3.43 -13.55 10.69
CA ALA A 71 -3.85 -14.72 11.47
C ALA A 71 -3.03 -15.91 11.00
#